data_AF-A0A257XWT0-F1
#
_entry.id   AF-A0A257XWT0-F1
#
_cell.length_a   1.000
_cell.length_b   1.000
_cell.length_c   1.000
_cell.angle_alpha   90.00
_cell.angle_beta   90.00
_cell.angle_gamma   90.00
#
_symmetry.space_group_name_H-M   'P 1'
#
loop_
_entity.id
_entity.type
_entity.pdbx_description
1 polymer ?
#
loop_
_entity_poly.entity_id
_entity_poly.type
_entity_poly.pdbx_seq_one_letter_code
_entity_poly.pdbx_strand_id
1 'polypeptide(L)'
;MKRTLLSLACLLAASGTHAAVIDGSIHQILDDAGVRIGSTVDQVKFTLNSAGNVTIDTLSWEDDSEDLVTPDGIWQPVDVNGDGEIAFFDSVIYLFRDDGSLDASDAVASNDDDFTDTYGDGSIYGFDAYLSLALGNGNYILAIGAQNLSGSEAIAGLNTDDADDWYYPVTCSGAPSDYCDYADFAYGDYRITFSDNVSLPSGQVPEPATTGLLALGLASLGVVRRRKA
;
A
#
# COMPACT_ATOMS: atom_id res chain seq x y z
N MET A 1 6.21 -11.08 -67.09
CA MET A 1 5.40 -11.17 -65.86
C MET A 1 6.35 -11.22 -64.67
N LYS A 2 6.60 -10.09 -64.00
CA LYS A 2 7.48 -10.02 -62.82
C LYS A 2 6.62 -10.26 -61.59
N ARG A 3 6.88 -11.34 -60.85
CA ARG A 3 6.21 -11.64 -59.58
C ARG A 3 6.99 -10.96 -58.46
N THR A 4 6.43 -9.90 -57.90
CA THR A 4 6.98 -9.22 -56.72
C THR A 4 6.51 -9.97 -55.48
N LEU A 5 7.44 -10.62 -54.77
CA LEU A 5 7.21 -11.17 -53.44
C LEU A 5 7.27 -10.00 -52.44
N LEU A 6 6.15 -9.75 -51.74
CA LEU A 6 6.08 -8.82 -50.63
C LEU A 6 6.44 -9.60 -49.36
N SER A 7 7.62 -9.36 -48.79
CA SER A 7 8.02 -9.93 -47.51
C SER A 7 7.31 -9.17 -46.38
N LEU A 8 6.44 -9.85 -45.66
CA LEU A 8 5.78 -9.33 -44.46
C LEU A 8 6.77 -9.42 -43.30
N ALA A 9 7.37 -8.29 -42.92
CA ALA A 9 8.17 -8.19 -41.70
C ALA A 9 7.24 -8.22 -40.48
N CYS A 10 7.32 -9.29 -39.71
CA CYS A 10 6.66 -9.41 -38.42
C CYS A 10 7.47 -8.61 -37.40
N LEU A 11 6.98 -7.42 -37.01
CA LEU A 11 7.50 -6.67 -35.88
C LEU A 11 7.09 -7.41 -34.61
N LEU A 12 8.02 -8.15 -34.00
CA LEU A 12 7.86 -8.57 -32.60
C LEU A 12 8.07 -7.31 -31.75
N ALA A 13 6.99 -6.77 -31.20
CA ALA A 13 7.09 -5.85 -30.07
C ALA A 13 7.61 -6.67 -28.89
N ALA A 14 8.85 -6.39 -28.46
CA ALA A 14 9.31 -6.82 -27.15
C ALA A 14 8.54 -6.00 -26.12
N SER A 15 7.53 -6.60 -25.49
CA SER A 15 6.97 -6.07 -24.25
C SER A 15 8.07 -6.16 -23.20
N GLY A 16 8.68 -5.02 -22.87
CA GLY A 16 9.48 -4.92 -21.65
C GLY A 16 8.57 -5.25 -20.47
N THR A 17 8.97 -6.22 -19.66
CA THR A 17 8.39 -6.42 -18.33
C THR A 17 8.84 -5.24 -17.50
N HIS A 18 7.98 -4.25 -17.36
CA HIS A 18 8.15 -3.24 -16.33
C HIS A 18 7.74 -3.85 -14.99
N ALA A 19 8.46 -3.48 -13.93
CA ALA A 19 8.07 -3.67 -12.55
C ALA A 19 6.57 -3.38 -12.38
N ALA A 20 5.88 -4.25 -11.65
CA ALA A 20 4.50 -3.99 -11.33
C ALA A 20 4.44 -2.90 -10.26
N VAL A 21 3.63 -1.86 -10.49
CA VAL A 21 3.48 -0.72 -9.58
C VAL A 21 2.01 -0.61 -9.19
N ILE A 22 1.78 -0.28 -7.93
CA ILE A 22 0.45 -0.03 -7.36
C ILE A 22 0.51 1.25 -6.55
N ASP A 23 -0.49 2.11 -6.74
CA ASP A 23 -0.75 3.26 -5.89
C ASP A 23 -2.02 3.00 -5.07
N GLY A 24 -2.06 3.49 -3.84
CA GLY A 24 -3.21 3.34 -2.94
C GLY A 24 -3.18 4.35 -1.80
N SER A 25 -4.22 4.30 -0.96
CA SER A 25 -4.40 5.22 0.17
C SER A 25 -4.92 4.45 1.39
N ILE A 26 -4.26 4.63 2.52
CA ILE A 26 -4.75 4.12 3.81
C ILE A 26 -5.62 5.19 4.45
N HIS A 27 -6.87 4.85 4.73
CA HIS A 27 -7.87 5.79 5.20
C HIS A 27 -8.12 5.67 6.69
N GLN A 28 -8.46 6.81 7.29
CA GLN A 28 -8.87 6.82 8.67
C GLN A 28 -10.22 6.16 8.91
N ILE A 29 -10.40 5.57 10.11
CA ILE A 29 -11.66 5.03 10.59
C ILE A 29 -12.09 5.81 11.83
N LEU A 30 -13.29 6.39 11.73
CA LEU A 30 -13.93 7.16 12.80
C LEU A 30 -15.15 6.42 13.34
N ASP A 31 -15.43 6.59 14.63
CA ASP A 31 -16.70 6.21 15.24
C ASP A 31 -17.82 7.24 14.95
N ASP A 32 -19.03 6.97 15.44
CA ASP A 32 -20.20 7.84 15.25
C ASP A 32 -20.04 9.24 15.88
N ALA A 33 -19.10 9.40 16.82
CA ALA A 33 -18.79 10.68 17.46
C ALA A 33 -17.67 11.45 16.72
N GLY A 34 -17.11 10.88 15.64
CA GLY A 34 -15.97 11.43 14.92
C GLY A 34 -14.65 11.21 15.65
N VAL A 35 -14.59 10.26 16.60
CA VAL A 35 -13.37 9.86 17.29
C VAL A 35 -12.67 8.80 16.45
N ARG A 36 -11.36 8.94 16.29
CA ARG A 36 -10.51 7.97 15.61
C ARG A 36 -10.47 6.65 16.36
N ILE A 37 -10.65 5.54 15.64
CA ILE A 37 -10.68 4.18 16.21
C ILE A 37 -9.81 3.17 15.46
N GLY A 38 -9.08 3.61 14.44
CA GLY A 38 -8.22 2.76 13.63
C GLY A 38 -8.02 3.28 12.22
N SER A 39 -7.26 2.62 11.36
CA SER A 39 -7.16 2.86 9.92
C SER A 39 -7.51 1.61 9.09
N THR A 40 -7.74 1.80 7.79
CA THR A 40 -7.90 0.67 6.86
C THR A 40 -6.59 -0.09 6.68
N VAL A 41 -6.69 -1.31 6.19
CA VAL A 41 -5.54 -2.06 5.67
C VAL A 41 -5.93 -2.54 4.29
N ASP A 42 -5.03 -2.33 3.34
CA ASP A 42 -5.22 -2.76 1.97
C ASP A 42 -4.57 -4.13 1.76
N GLN A 43 -5.26 -5.03 1.06
CA GLN A 43 -4.76 -6.36 0.73
C GLN A 43 -4.59 -6.51 -0.79
N VAL A 44 -3.33 -6.62 -1.19
CA VAL A 44 -2.88 -6.63 -2.58
C VAL A 44 -2.51 -8.06 -2.99
N LYS A 45 -3.22 -8.62 -3.97
CA LYS A 45 -2.92 -9.95 -4.49
C LYS A 45 -1.87 -9.88 -5.59
N PHE A 46 -0.94 -10.83 -5.61
CA PHE A 46 0.00 -10.93 -6.72
C PHE A 46 0.44 -12.36 -6.96
N THR A 47 0.93 -12.60 -8.18
CA THR A 47 1.50 -13.89 -8.58
C THR A 47 2.99 -13.70 -8.87
N LEU A 48 3.82 -14.52 -8.22
CA LEU A 48 5.21 -14.66 -8.57
C LEU A 48 5.35 -15.69 -9.69
N ASN A 49 5.72 -15.23 -10.89
CA ASN A 49 5.71 -16.05 -12.11
C ASN A 49 6.80 -17.14 -12.13
N SER A 50 7.87 -16.94 -11.35
CA SER A 50 8.98 -17.88 -11.23
C SER A 50 9.61 -17.78 -9.85
N ALA A 51 9.99 -18.92 -9.26
CA ALA A 51 10.71 -18.93 -8.00
C ALA A 51 12.00 -18.09 -8.11
N GLY A 52 12.30 -17.30 -7.09
CA GLY A 52 13.42 -16.37 -7.11
C GLY A 52 13.28 -15.28 -6.06
N ASN A 53 14.20 -14.32 -6.09
CA ASN A 53 14.10 -13.14 -5.26
C ASN A 53 12.91 -12.29 -5.71
N VAL A 54 12.09 -11.85 -4.76
CA VAL A 54 11.12 -10.77 -4.96
C VAL A 54 11.61 -9.56 -4.18
N THR A 55 11.46 -8.38 -4.76
CA THR A 55 11.54 -7.12 -4.02
C THR A 55 10.15 -6.51 -3.97
N ILE A 56 9.80 -5.99 -2.79
CA ILE A 56 8.58 -5.23 -2.54
C ILE A 56 9.08 -3.96 -1.86
N ASP A 57 8.94 -2.86 -2.56
CA ASP A 57 9.43 -1.54 -2.17
C ASP A 57 8.24 -0.62 -1.96
N THR A 58 8.21 0.08 -0.84
CA THR A 58 7.11 0.98 -0.47
C THR A 58 7.64 2.41 -0.48
N LEU A 59 6.87 3.32 -1.06
CA LEU A 59 7.10 4.75 -1.01
C LEU A 59 5.87 5.40 -0.42
N SER A 60 5.95 5.88 0.81
CA SER A 60 4.85 6.58 1.50
C SER A 60 5.34 7.80 2.25
N TRP A 61 6.48 7.76 2.93
CA TRP A 61 6.89 8.83 3.83
C TRP A 61 7.30 10.11 3.11
N GLU A 62 6.61 11.22 3.42
CA GLU A 62 6.80 12.50 2.73
C GLU A 62 7.34 13.63 3.62
N ASP A 63 7.63 13.40 4.90
CA ASP A 63 8.26 14.42 5.76
C ASP A 63 9.79 14.37 5.68
N ASP A 64 10.43 15.39 5.10
CA ASP A 64 11.89 15.56 4.99
C ASP A 64 12.51 16.01 6.34
N SER A 65 12.18 15.28 7.41
CA SER A 65 12.61 15.59 8.78
C SER A 65 14.14 15.46 8.99
N GLU A 66 14.82 14.74 8.08
CA GLU A 66 16.28 14.59 8.06
C GLU A 66 16.99 15.57 7.11
N ASP A 67 16.27 16.49 6.45
CA ASP A 67 16.85 17.54 5.59
C ASP A 67 17.65 16.93 4.42
N LEU A 68 17.22 15.78 3.90
CA LEU A 68 17.90 14.99 2.86
C LEU A 68 17.56 15.47 1.45
N VAL A 69 16.32 15.90 1.21
CA VAL A 69 15.89 16.37 -0.12
C VAL A 69 16.12 17.86 -0.28
N THR A 70 15.78 18.63 0.75
CA THR A 70 15.78 20.07 0.75
C THR A 70 16.70 20.63 1.85
N PRO A 71 18.03 20.60 1.68
CA PRO A 71 19.00 20.88 2.75
C PRO A 71 19.07 22.37 3.13
N ASP A 72 18.02 22.86 3.78
CA ASP A 72 17.82 24.24 4.21
C ASP A 72 17.67 24.36 5.74
N GLY A 73 17.66 23.23 6.44
CA GLY A 73 17.54 23.13 7.89
C GLY A 73 16.10 23.28 8.40
N ILE A 74 15.10 23.12 7.53
CA ILE A 74 13.67 23.19 7.83
C ILE A 74 13.05 21.83 7.58
N TRP A 75 12.23 21.37 8.53
CA TRP A 75 11.49 20.13 8.40
C TRP A 75 10.24 20.43 7.59
N GLN A 76 10.17 19.90 6.36
CA GLN A 76 9.10 20.22 5.44
C GLN A 76 8.67 18.99 4.64
N PRO A 77 7.37 18.91 4.31
CA PRO A 77 6.90 17.84 3.46
C PRO A 77 7.39 18.00 2.01
N VAL A 78 7.65 16.87 1.36
CA VAL A 78 8.06 16.76 -0.04
C VAL A 78 7.20 15.70 -0.72
N ASP A 79 6.55 16.08 -1.81
CA ASP A 79 5.83 15.15 -2.70
C ASP A 79 6.86 14.24 -3.40
N VAL A 80 7.05 13.03 -2.88
CA VAL A 80 8.03 12.06 -3.39
C VAL A 80 7.40 11.13 -4.42
N ASN A 81 6.08 10.95 -4.38
CA ASN A 81 5.37 10.00 -5.22
C ASN A 81 4.86 10.63 -6.56
N GLY A 82 4.86 11.96 -6.64
CA GLY A 82 4.52 12.79 -7.79
C GLY A 82 3.03 12.97 -8.06
N ASP A 83 2.16 12.77 -7.06
CA ASP A 83 0.70 12.87 -7.20
C ASP A 83 0.16 14.29 -6.99
N GLY A 84 0.99 15.22 -6.51
CA GLY A 84 0.65 16.62 -6.29
C GLY A 84 -0.11 16.90 -5.00
N GLU A 85 -0.23 15.92 -4.11
CA GLU A 85 -0.70 16.02 -2.74
C GLU A 85 0.48 15.79 -1.77
N ILE A 86 0.30 16.13 -0.49
CA ILE A 86 1.17 15.60 0.56
C ILE A 86 0.31 14.71 1.44
N ALA A 87 0.53 13.41 1.34
CA ALA A 87 -0.20 12.42 2.10
C ALA A 87 0.65 11.18 2.36
N PHE A 88 0.86 10.86 3.64
CA PHE A 88 1.83 9.84 4.02
C PHE A 88 1.46 9.12 5.32
N PHE A 89 2.15 8.02 5.56
CA PHE A 89 2.14 7.30 6.83
C PHE A 89 3.45 6.54 7.02
N ASP A 90 3.74 6.17 8.27
CA ASP A 90 4.77 5.18 8.57
C ASP A 90 4.20 3.79 8.20
N SER A 91 4.80 3.15 7.20
CA SER A 91 4.20 2.03 6.50
C SER A 91 4.59 0.69 7.11
N VAL A 92 3.66 -0.26 7.17
CA VAL A 92 3.94 -1.63 7.61
C VAL A 92 3.35 -2.60 6.62
N ILE A 93 4.16 -3.55 6.17
CA ILE A 93 3.75 -4.60 5.25
C ILE A 93 3.83 -5.99 5.87
N TYR A 94 2.83 -6.82 5.56
CA TYR A 94 2.81 -8.26 5.84
C TYR A 94 2.61 -9.05 4.56
N LEU A 95 3.48 -10.01 4.32
CA LEU A 95 3.41 -10.92 3.20
C LEU A 95 2.83 -12.26 3.63
N PHE A 96 1.81 -12.71 2.92
CA PHE A 96 1.12 -13.98 3.12
C PHE A 96 1.13 -14.82 1.83
N ARG A 97 1.09 -16.14 1.96
CA ARG A 97 0.74 -17.03 0.84
C ARG A 97 -0.77 -16.91 0.58
N ASP A 98 -1.16 -17.04 -0.69
CA ASP A 98 -2.59 -17.13 -1.05
C ASP A 98 -2.92 -18.56 -1.45
N ASP A 99 -3.48 -19.32 -0.51
CA ASP A 99 -3.99 -20.69 -0.74
C ASP A 99 -5.50 -20.73 -1.05
N GLY A 100 -6.14 -19.55 -1.13
CA GLY A 100 -7.59 -19.37 -1.27
C GLY A 100 -8.29 -18.96 0.02
N SER A 101 -7.62 -19.05 1.17
CA SER A 101 -8.00 -18.45 2.45
C SER A 101 -6.86 -17.57 2.94
N LEU A 102 -7.17 -16.54 3.73
CA LEU A 102 -6.14 -15.76 4.42
C LEU A 102 -6.25 -16.02 5.92
N ASP A 103 -5.24 -16.66 6.49
CA ASP A 103 -5.13 -16.91 7.92
C ASP A 103 -3.69 -16.86 8.43
N ALA A 104 -3.52 -17.05 9.74
CA ALA A 104 -2.22 -16.91 10.39
C ALA A 104 -1.17 -17.92 9.93
N SER A 105 -1.58 -19.04 9.30
CA SER A 105 -0.65 -20.03 8.76
C SER A 105 -0.04 -19.62 7.42
N ASP A 106 -0.60 -18.60 6.78
CA ASP A 106 -0.11 -18.07 5.50
C ASP A 106 1.06 -17.10 5.67
N ALA A 107 1.34 -16.63 6.88
CA ALA A 107 2.36 -15.63 7.15
C ALA A 107 3.75 -16.05 6.63
N VAL A 108 4.37 -15.18 5.83
CA VAL A 108 5.69 -15.40 5.22
C VAL A 108 6.74 -14.48 5.82
N ALA A 109 6.48 -13.17 5.80
CA ALA A 109 7.40 -12.13 6.24
C ALA A 109 6.64 -10.84 6.55
N SER A 110 7.28 -9.90 7.23
CA SER A 110 6.78 -8.55 7.46
C SER A 110 7.94 -7.58 7.64
N ASN A 111 7.68 -6.30 7.44
CA ASN A 111 8.62 -5.20 7.72
C ASN A 111 7.82 -3.93 8.01
N ASP A 112 8.34 -3.10 8.91
CA ASP A 112 7.85 -1.74 9.21
C ASP A 112 8.85 -0.70 8.67
N ASP A 113 10.12 -0.82 9.08
CA ASP A 113 11.15 0.15 8.74
C ASP A 113 12.27 -0.48 7.91
N ASP A 114 12.80 0.29 6.97
CA ASP A 114 14.10 0.01 6.36
C ASP A 114 14.90 1.30 6.13
N PHE A 115 16.01 1.43 6.87
CA PHE A 115 16.95 2.56 6.82
C PHE A 115 18.13 2.32 5.87
N THR A 116 18.02 1.39 4.92
CA THR A 116 19.15 0.92 4.11
C THR A 116 18.87 0.79 2.62
N ASP A 117 17.77 0.14 2.24
CA ASP A 117 17.48 -0.39 0.91
C ASP A 117 16.31 0.35 0.22
N THR A 118 15.62 1.27 0.91
CA THR A 118 14.45 2.05 0.44
C THR A 118 14.77 3.27 -0.40
N TYR A 119 16.00 3.81 -0.36
CA TYR A 119 16.32 5.10 -0.99
C TYR A 119 16.42 5.09 -2.53
N GLY A 120 16.14 3.97 -3.19
CA GLY A 120 16.32 3.80 -4.64
C GLY A 120 15.22 4.39 -5.50
N ASP A 121 14.02 4.57 -4.94
CA ASP A 121 12.79 4.91 -5.66
C ASP A 121 12.27 6.33 -5.36
N GLY A 122 12.87 7.01 -4.39
CA GLY A 122 12.43 8.32 -3.92
C GLY A 122 12.17 8.38 -2.44
N SER A 123 12.20 7.26 -1.70
CA SER A 123 12.06 7.28 -0.24
C SER A 123 13.08 8.21 0.41
N ILE A 124 12.62 8.98 1.39
CA ILE A 124 13.39 10.02 2.06
C ILE A 124 13.61 9.72 3.54
N TYR A 125 13.06 8.61 4.05
CA TYR A 125 13.18 8.22 5.45
C TYR A 125 13.01 6.71 5.64
N GLY A 126 13.49 6.18 6.77
CA GLY A 126 13.46 4.74 7.03
C GLY A 126 12.10 4.16 7.45
N PHE A 127 11.02 4.95 7.46
CA PHE A 127 9.64 4.51 7.80
C PHE A 127 8.89 3.89 6.60
N ASP A 128 9.57 3.83 5.46
CA ASP A 128 9.08 3.09 4.31
C ASP A 128 9.47 1.61 4.45
N ALA A 129 8.49 0.72 4.33
CA ALA A 129 8.71 -0.71 4.49
C ALA A 129 9.27 -1.34 3.22
N TYR A 130 10.23 -2.25 3.39
CA TYR A 130 10.91 -2.97 2.32
C TYR A 130 11.03 -4.46 2.60
N LEU A 131 10.84 -5.28 1.56
CA LEU A 131 11.09 -6.72 1.61
C LEU A 131 11.88 -7.20 0.39
N SER A 132 12.99 -7.91 0.65
CA SER A 132 13.76 -8.62 -0.37
C SER A 132 14.06 -10.04 0.07
N LEU A 133 13.38 -11.02 -0.55
CA LEU A 133 13.45 -12.42 -0.13
C LEU A 133 13.21 -13.42 -1.26
N ALA A 134 13.78 -14.62 -1.11
CA ALA A 134 13.57 -15.71 -2.05
C ALA A 134 12.23 -16.42 -1.77
N LEU A 135 11.37 -16.47 -2.79
CA LEU A 135 10.05 -17.10 -2.73
C LEU A 135 9.91 -18.20 -3.79
N GLY A 136 8.99 -19.15 -3.52
CA GLY A 136 8.53 -20.10 -4.52
C GLY A 136 7.56 -19.43 -5.49
N ASN A 137 7.45 -19.94 -6.72
CA ASN A 137 6.40 -19.47 -7.63
C ASN A 137 5.02 -19.76 -7.03
N GLY A 138 4.07 -18.83 -7.17
CA GLY A 138 2.76 -18.97 -6.53
C GLY A 138 2.04 -17.64 -6.35
N ASN A 139 0.91 -17.72 -5.66
CA ASN A 139 0.10 -16.56 -5.32
C ASN A 139 0.39 -16.11 -3.89
N TYR A 140 0.34 -14.81 -3.69
CA TYR A 140 0.63 -14.15 -2.43
C TYR A 140 -0.34 -12.99 -2.22
N ILE A 141 -0.52 -12.61 -0.96
CA ILE A 141 -1.24 -11.42 -0.52
C ILE A 141 -0.23 -10.55 0.24
N LEU A 142 -0.12 -9.29 -0.15
CA LEU A 142 0.59 -8.26 0.60
C LEU A 142 -0.46 -7.40 1.31
N ALA A 143 -0.45 -7.40 2.63
CA ALA A 143 -1.22 -6.43 3.41
C ALA A 143 -0.33 -5.22 3.70
N ILE A 144 -0.88 -4.01 3.56
CA ILE A 144 -0.22 -2.75 3.90
C ILE A 144 -1.15 -1.90 4.77
N GLY A 145 -0.59 -1.26 5.79
CA GLY A 145 -1.28 -0.32 6.66
C GLY A 145 -0.29 0.56 7.41
N ALA A 146 -0.80 1.42 8.28
CA ALA A 146 0.04 2.29 9.10
C ALA A 146 0.73 1.56 10.26
N GLN A 147 1.71 2.22 10.88
CA GLN A 147 2.43 1.76 12.06
C GLN A 147 1.51 1.25 13.19
N ASN A 148 2.04 0.33 14.00
CA ASN A 148 1.33 -0.56 14.94
C ASN A 148 0.46 -1.66 14.30
N LEU A 149 0.50 -1.86 12.99
CA LEU A 149 -0.21 -2.97 12.35
C LEU A 149 0.28 -4.33 12.88
N SER A 150 -0.60 -5.08 13.53
CA SER A 150 -0.34 -6.48 13.89
C SER A 150 -0.66 -7.45 12.76
N GLY A 151 -0.06 -8.65 12.78
CA GLY A 151 -0.38 -9.69 11.79
C GLY A 151 -1.85 -10.14 11.81
N SER A 152 -2.52 -10.10 12.97
CA SER A 152 -3.96 -10.38 13.06
C SER A 152 -4.81 -9.30 12.40
N GLU A 153 -4.41 -8.04 12.53
CA GLU A 153 -5.07 -6.90 11.92
C GLU A 153 -4.82 -6.85 10.42
N ALA A 154 -3.61 -7.21 9.98
CA ALA A 154 -3.28 -7.37 8.57
C ALA A 154 -4.18 -8.39 7.88
N ILE A 155 -4.48 -9.51 8.56
CA ILE A 155 -5.44 -10.53 8.12
C ILE A 155 -6.88 -9.99 8.14
N ALA A 156 -7.25 -9.29 9.23
CA ALA A 156 -8.60 -8.75 9.41
C ALA A 156 -8.91 -7.56 8.47
N GLY A 157 -7.88 -6.91 7.94
CA GLY A 157 -8.00 -5.75 7.06
C GLY A 157 -8.31 -4.43 7.77
N LEU A 158 -8.00 -4.33 9.06
CA LEU A 158 -8.27 -3.16 9.90
C LEU A 158 -7.15 -3.02 10.95
N ASN A 159 -6.49 -1.87 11.00
CA ASN A 159 -5.54 -1.53 12.05
C ASN A 159 -6.29 -0.75 13.13
N THR A 160 -6.39 -1.29 14.34
CA THR A 160 -7.08 -0.64 15.47
C THR A 160 -6.10 -0.15 16.54
N ASP A 161 -4.86 -0.64 16.51
CA ASP A 161 -3.81 -0.30 17.45
C ASP A 161 -3.13 1.05 17.12
N ASP A 162 -3.42 1.66 15.97
CA ASP A 162 -2.93 2.99 15.56
C ASP A 162 -3.83 4.16 15.99
N ALA A 163 -4.96 3.89 16.65
CA ALA A 163 -5.97 4.90 16.98
C ALA A 163 -5.42 6.05 17.85
N ASP A 164 -4.38 5.81 18.65
CA ASP A 164 -3.75 6.80 19.53
C ASP A 164 -2.33 7.20 19.08
N ASP A 165 -1.88 6.78 17.89
CA ASP A 165 -0.52 7.07 17.40
C ASP A 165 -0.40 8.43 16.67
N TRP A 166 0.83 8.93 16.61
CA TRP A 166 1.30 10.10 15.88
C TRP A 166 1.67 9.79 14.43
N TYR A 167 2.02 8.54 14.10
CA TYR A 167 2.40 8.11 12.73
C TYR A 167 1.24 7.51 11.93
N TYR A 168 0.03 7.90 12.31
CA TYR A 168 -1.22 7.59 11.63
C TYR A 168 -1.26 8.18 10.19
N PRO A 169 -2.14 7.72 9.29
CA PRO A 169 -2.33 8.36 7.98
C PRO A 169 -2.59 9.88 8.07
N VAL A 170 -1.71 10.66 7.43
CA VAL A 170 -1.70 12.13 7.43
C VAL A 170 -1.95 12.63 6.02
N THR A 171 -2.86 13.61 5.89
CA THR A 171 -3.07 14.38 4.66
C THR A 171 -2.88 15.85 4.96
N CYS A 172 -1.92 16.52 4.35
CA CYS A 172 -1.68 17.94 4.64
C CYS A 172 -2.63 18.82 3.82
N SER A 173 -3.53 19.56 4.48
CA SER A 173 -4.41 20.48 3.76
C SER A 173 -3.69 21.78 3.37
N GLY A 174 -3.37 21.90 2.08
CA GLY A 174 -2.75 23.10 1.51
C GLY A 174 -1.47 22.77 0.75
N ALA A 175 -1.29 23.42 -0.40
CA ALA A 175 -0.14 23.28 -1.28
C ALA A 175 1.22 23.31 -0.52
N PRO A 176 2.29 22.71 -1.06
CA PRO A 176 3.43 22.13 -0.32
C PRO A 176 4.41 23.15 0.29
N SER A 177 3.94 24.29 0.81
CA SER A 177 4.79 25.31 1.40
C SER A 177 4.70 25.25 2.94
N ASP A 178 5.72 24.61 3.50
CA ASP A 178 6.40 24.91 4.77
C ASP A 178 5.94 24.16 6.03
N TYR A 179 4.74 23.57 6.09
CA TYR A 179 4.32 22.81 7.27
C TYR A 179 3.13 21.88 7.01
N CYS A 180 3.27 20.60 7.34
CA CYS A 180 2.12 19.72 7.46
C CYS A 180 1.51 19.88 8.87
N ASP A 181 0.27 20.36 8.95
CA ASP A 181 -0.48 20.26 10.20
C ASP A 181 -0.93 18.81 10.36
N TYR A 182 -0.22 18.08 11.21
CA TYR A 182 -0.56 16.71 11.57
C TYR A 182 -2.01 16.59 12.06
N ALA A 183 -2.72 17.65 12.45
CA ALA A 183 -4.14 17.57 12.79
C ALA A 183 -5.08 17.09 11.66
N ASP A 184 -4.65 17.14 10.40
CA ASP A 184 -5.43 16.66 9.25
C ASP A 184 -5.11 15.18 8.94
N PHE A 185 -5.84 14.28 9.60
CA PHE A 185 -5.60 12.83 9.55
C PHE A 185 -6.61 12.08 8.67
N ALA A 186 -6.80 12.45 7.40
CA ALA A 186 -7.85 11.84 6.58
C ALA A 186 -7.43 10.49 5.95
N TYR A 187 -6.26 10.50 5.30
CA TYR A 187 -5.66 9.35 4.64
C TYR A 187 -4.16 9.59 4.42
N GLY A 188 -3.43 8.56 4.02
CA GLY A 188 -2.04 8.67 3.64
C GLY A 188 -1.81 7.82 2.40
N ASP A 189 -1.05 8.33 1.46
CA ASP A 189 -0.86 7.70 0.16
C ASP A 189 0.40 6.85 0.16
N TYR A 190 0.41 5.85 -0.70
CA TYR A 190 1.55 4.97 -0.88
C TYR A 190 1.67 4.49 -2.33
N ARG A 191 2.90 4.16 -2.70
CA ARG A 191 3.22 3.39 -3.90
C ARG A 191 3.98 2.12 -3.52
N ILE A 192 3.60 0.99 -4.11
CA ILE A 192 4.33 -0.27 -4.00
C ILE A 192 4.93 -0.62 -5.37
N THR A 193 6.23 -0.86 -5.39
CA THR A 193 6.96 -1.35 -6.56
C THR A 193 7.43 -2.78 -6.33
N PHE A 194 7.00 -3.68 -7.20
CA PHE A 194 7.43 -5.08 -7.20
C PHE A 194 8.55 -5.32 -8.22
N SER A 195 9.42 -6.30 -7.96
CA SER A 195 10.36 -6.79 -8.98
C SER A 195 9.66 -7.32 -10.24
N ASP A 196 10.37 -7.27 -11.39
CA ASP A 196 9.86 -7.59 -12.74
C ASP A 196 9.28 -9.02 -12.93
N ASN A 197 9.47 -9.91 -11.96
CA ASN A 197 8.95 -11.29 -11.97
C ASN A 197 7.54 -11.43 -11.35
N VAL A 198 6.93 -10.32 -10.93
CA VAL A 198 5.59 -10.27 -10.36
C VAL A 198 4.54 -9.92 -11.42
N SER A 199 3.34 -10.48 -11.28
CA SER A 199 2.16 -10.07 -12.04
C SER A 199 0.99 -9.78 -11.13
N LEU A 200 0.29 -8.70 -11.44
CA LEU A 200 -0.92 -8.28 -10.77
C LEU A 200 -2.15 -8.77 -11.55
N PRO A 201 -3.22 -9.19 -10.86
CA PRO A 201 -4.54 -9.34 -11.45
C PRO A 201 -4.97 -8.10 -12.26
N SER A 202 -5.64 -8.34 -13.39
CA SER A 202 -6.12 -7.25 -14.25
C SER A 202 -7.14 -6.39 -13.50
N GLY A 203 -6.91 -5.07 -13.49
CA GLY A 203 -7.78 -4.12 -12.82
C GLY A 203 -7.69 -4.20 -11.29
N GLN A 204 -6.59 -4.74 -10.75
CA GLN A 204 -6.34 -4.69 -9.33
C GLN A 204 -6.24 -3.25 -8.86
N VAL A 205 -7.10 -2.93 -7.90
CA VAL A 205 -7.02 -1.74 -7.06
C VAL A 205 -6.79 -2.27 -5.64
N PRO A 206 -5.96 -1.63 -4.82
CA PRO A 206 -5.98 -1.88 -3.39
C PRO A 206 -7.40 -1.75 -2.86
N GLU A 207 -7.92 -2.81 -2.25
CA GLU A 207 -9.25 -2.81 -1.68
C GLU A 207 -9.10 -2.74 -0.16
N PRO A 208 -9.52 -1.66 0.50
CA PRO A 208 -9.64 -1.68 1.95
C PRO A 208 -10.71 -2.74 2.28
N ALA A 209 -10.50 -3.55 3.32
CA ALA A 209 -11.40 -4.66 3.69
C ALA A 209 -12.84 -4.23 4.11
N THR A 210 -13.21 -2.98 3.85
CA THR A 210 -14.54 -2.35 3.96
C THR A 210 -15.68 -3.09 3.26
N THR A 211 -15.44 -4.08 2.39
CA THR A 211 -16.51 -5.01 1.99
C THR A 211 -17.11 -5.75 3.19
N GLY A 212 -16.36 -5.93 4.28
CA GLY A 212 -16.87 -6.35 5.59
C GLY A 212 -17.76 -5.31 6.28
N LEU A 213 -17.43 -4.02 6.19
CA LEU A 213 -18.23 -2.92 6.76
C LEU A 213 -19.58 -2.74 6.03
N LEU A 214 -19.63 -2.94 4.71
CA LEU A 214 -20.90 -2.97 3.98
C LEU A 214 -21.78 -4.17 4.41
N ALA A 215 -21.17 -5.32 4.70
CA ALA A 215 -21.87 -6.50 5.21
C ALA A 215 -22.38 -6.32 6.66
N LEU A 216 -21.60 -5.67 7.54
CA LEU A 216 -21.99 -5.33 8.92
C LEU A 216 -23.06 -4.22 8.96
N GLY A 217 -22.98 -3.23 8.08
CA GLY A 217 -24.00 -2.19 7.90
C GLY A 217 -25.34 -2.75 7.40
N LEU A 218 -25.32 -3.77 6.54
CA LEU A 218 -26.54 -4.44 6.09
C LEU A 218 -27.14 -5.39 7.17
N ALA A 219 -26.30 -6.05 7.96
CA ALA A 219 -26.75 -6.92 9.05
C ALA A 219 -27.45 -6.12 10.18
N SER A 220 -26.94 -4.94 10.52
CA SER A 220 -27.54 -4.05 11.53
C SER A 220 -28.91 -3.50 11.11
N LEU A 221 -29.11 -3.16 9.84
CA LEU A 221 -30.43 -2.76 9.28
C LEU A 221 -31.47 -3.91 9.31
N GLY A 222 -31.03 -5.17 9.22
CA GLY A 222 -31.91 -6.35 9.29
C GLY A 222 -32.46 -6.65 10.69
N VAL A 223 -31.72 -6.33 11.74
CA VAL A 223 -32.12 -6.58 13.15
C VAL A 223 -33.15 -5.56 13.63
N VAL A 224 -33.05 -4.31 13.18
CA VAL A 224 -33.99 -3.23 13.58
C VAL A 224 -35.43 -3.49 13.12
N ARG A 225 -35.63 -4.31 12.06
CA ARG A 225 -36.96 -4.59 11.51
C ARG A 225 -37.79 -5.67 12.24
N ARG A 226 -37.25 -6.36 13.27
CA ARG A 226 -37.94 -7.45 13.98
C ARG A 226 -38.53 -7.12 15.35
N ARG A 227 -38.59 -5.85 15.76
CA ARG A 227 -39.37 -5.43 16.94
C ARG A 227 -40.61 -4.63 16.57
N LYS A 228 -41.60 -5.33 16.02
CA LYS A 228 -43.04 -5.00 16.15
C LYS A 228 -43.89 -6.19 15.69
N ALA A 229 -44.26 -7.02 16.67
CA ALA A 229 -45.46 -7.85 16.68
C ALA A 229 -45.96 -7.87 18.12
#